data_AF-A0A957Y566-F1
#
_entry.id   AF-A0A957Y566-F1
#
_cell.length_a   1.000
_cell.length_b   1.000
_cell.length_c   1.000
_cell.angle_alpha   90.00
_cell.angle_beta   90.00
_cell.angle_gamma   90.00
#
_symmetry.space_group_name_H-M   'P 1'
#
loop_
_entity.id
_entity.type
_entity.pdbx_description
1 polymer ?
#
loop_
_entity_poly.entity_id
_entity_poly.type
_entity_poly.pdbx_seq_one_letter_code
_entity_poly.pdbx_strand_id
1 'polypeptide(L)'
;MSIKDATNHYQEQKIYWEKSPEAQKYSAAYKKEQVEQAKANAHEAVKREARQLDSLYGRIQKARTKVKEAQKTGPNIDYERLNFVTRRVEGLLSDFRQIEHFEAWYRSADPYEQMAAQSLRGQIKQRFTGQAHTGSVVKQLDSDHQTAQQTPELVQAKAEFEQVDNEFRNLWVEANQAALEVFGEKSDFFGQSGDIVKYLSQWNEDATGAIFHVNEKEAETPKSNQQSAEYAGTKLNFA
;
A
#
# COMPACT_ATOMS: atom_id res chain seq x y z
N MET A 1 -4.55 -1.74 29.68
CA MET A 1 -3.14 -2.17 29.63
C MET A 1 -2.82 -2.47 28.19
N SER A 2 -1.96 -1.65 27.57
CA SER A 2 -1.55 -1.84 26.17
C SER A 2 -0.71 -3.10 26.03
N ILE A 3 -0.54 -3.59 24.80
CA ILE A 3 0.37 -4.71 24.54
C ILE A 3 1.82 -4.40 24.94
N LYS A 4 2.25 -3.14 24.76
CA LYS A 4 3.56 -2.65 25.18
C LYS A 4 3.72 -2.70 26.69
N ASP A 5 2.74 -2.21 27.44
CA ASP A 5 2.77 -2.25 28.91
C ASP A 5 2.81 -3.69 29.44
N ALA A 6 2.00 -4.57 28.86
CA ALA A 6 1.92 -5.96 29.28
C ALA A 6 3.20 -6.73 28.96
N THR A 7 3.82 -6.44 27.82
CA THR A 7 5.09 -7.05 27.39
C THR A 7 6.26 -6.54 28.24
N ASN A 8 6.34 -5.23 28.47
CA ASN A 8 7.34 -4.64 29.37
C ASN A 8 7.21 -5.21 30.78
N HIS A 9 5.98 -5.29 31.31
CA HIS A 9 5.74 -5.88 32.61
C HIS A 9 6.19 -7.36 32.68
N TYR A 10 5.94 -8.14 31.63
CA TYR A 10 6.46 -9.51 31.54
C TYR A 10 7.99 -9.55 31.55
N GLN A 11 8.67 -8.70 30.78
CA GLN A 11 10.14 -8.64 30.77
C GLN A 11 10.71 -8.22 32.14
N GLU A 12 10.11 -7.21 32.78
CA GLU A 12 10.48 -6.75 34.12
C GLU A 12 10.30 -7.85 35.16
N GLN A 13 9.17 -8.54 35.16
CA GLN A 13 8.91 -9.67 36.07
C GLN A 13 9.91 -10.79 35.83
N LYS A 14 10.18 -11.14 34.58
CA LYS A 14 11.18 -12.15 34.23
C LYS A 14 12.57 -11.78 34.78
N ILE A 15 13.04 -10.56 34.53
CA ILE A 15 14.33 -10.06 35.02
C ILE A 15 14.36 -10.05 36.56
N TYR A 16 13.31 -9.54 37.21
CA TYR A 16 13.23 -9.46 38.67
C TYR A 16 13.32 -10.86 39.29
N TRP A 17 12.50 -11.81 38.85
CA TRP A 17 12.47 -13.14 39.45
C TRP A 17 13.71 -13.99 39.14
N GLU A 18 14.38 -13.77 38.01
CA GLU A 18 15.62 -14.45 37.63
C GLU A 18 16.86 -13.86 38.32
N LYS A 19 16.94 -12.53 38.48
CA LYS A 19 18.19 -11.84 38.80
C LYS A 19 18.17 -11.05 40.11
N SER A 20 17.01 -10.79 40.71
CA SER A 20 16.94 -9.98 41.94
C SER A 20 17.44 -10.76 43.17
N PRO A 21 18.32 -10.17 44.00
CA PRO A 21 18.69 -10.74 45.30
C PRO A 21 17.48 -10.92 46.24
N GLU A 22 16.48 -10.04 46.15
CA GLU A 22 15.27 -10.12 46.96
C GLU A 22 14.41 -11.32 46.59
N ALA A 23 14.37 -11.64 45.29
CA ALA A 23 13.67 -12.81 44.77
C ALA A 23 14.27 -14.12 45.32
N GLN A 24 15.55 -14.17 45.71
CA GLN A 24 16.19 -15.39 46.23
C GLN A 24 15.53 -15.98 47.48
N LYS A 25 14.77 -15.16 48.22
CA LYS A 25 14.02 -15.58 49.42
C LYS A 25 12.79 -16.43 49.11
N TYR A 26 12.32 -16.44 47.86
CA TYR A 26 11.12 -17.12 47.44
C TYR A 26 11.42 -18.49 46.82
N SER A 27 10.45 -19.41 46.92
CA SER A 27 10.56 -20.75 46.33
C SER A 27 10.60 -20.66 44.80
N ALA A 28 11.31 -21.60 44.16
CA ALA A 28 11.37 -21.67 42.70
C ALA A 28 9.97 -21.82 42.06
N ALA A 29 9.05 -22.53 42.72
CA ALA A 29 7.68 -22.69 42.28
C ALA A 29 6.93 -21.35 42.23
N TYR A 30 7.07 -20.53 43.28
CA TYR A 30 6.42 -19.22 43.35
C TYR A 30 6.96 -18.25 42.29
N LYS A 31 8.28 -18.21 42.08
CA LYS A 31 8.90 -17.40 41.01
C LYS A 31 8.36 -17.76 39.64
N LYS A 32 8.27 -19.07 39.36
CA LYS A 32 7.76 -19.58 38.10
C LYS A 32 6.30 -19.20 37.90
N GLU A 33 5.47 -19.29 38.94
CA GLU A 33 4.07 -18.89 38.90
C GLU A 33 3.90 -17.40 38.55
N GLN A 34 4.70 -16.51 39.14
CA GLN A 34 4.65 -15.07 38.86
C GLN A 34 5.04 -14.75 37.40
N VAL A 35 6.10 -15.38 36.89
CA VAL A 35 6.54 -15.20 35.50
C VAL A 35 5.49 -15.73 34.51
N GLU A 36 4.88 -16.89 34.79
CA GLU A 36 3.81 -17.46 33.95
C GLU A 36 2.54 -16.59 34.00
N GLN A 37 2.19 -16.00 35.15
CA GLN A 37 1.07 -15.08 35.25
C GLN A 37 1.31 -13.80 34.43
N ALA A 38 2.50 -13.22 34.50
CA ALA A 38 2.87 -12.06 33.70
C ALA A 38 2.87 -12.39 32.20
N LYS A 39 3.34 -13.59 31.82
CA LYS A 39 3.29 -14.10 30.45
C LYS A 39 1.86 -14.29 29.95
N ALA A 40 0.96 -14.84 30.77
CA ALA A 40 -0.45 -14.99 30.44
C ALA A 40 -1.15 -13.64 30.22
N ASN A 41 -0.83 -12.64 31.05
CA ASN A 41 -1.34 -11.28 30.87
C ASN A 41 -0.85 -10.65 29.55
N ALA A 42 0.43 -10.83 29.21
CA ALA A 42 0.98 -10.38 27.94
C ALA A 42 0.32 -11.11 26.74
N HIS A 43 0.08 -12.41 26.87
CA HIS A 43 -0.62 -13.20 25.84
C HIS A 43 -2.05 -12.71 25.59
N GLU A 44 -2.83 -12.44 26.65
CA GLU A 44 -4.17 -11.89 26.50
C GLU A 44 -4.14 -10.46 25.91
N ALA A 45 -3.12 -9.66 26.22
CA ALA A 45 -2.93 -8.36 25.57
C ALA A 45 -2.68 -8.52 24.06
N VAL A 46 -1.81 -9.44 23.64
CA VAL A 46 -1.55 -9.70 22.22
C VAL A 46 -2.82 -10.19 21.50
N LYS A 47 -3.61 -11.08 22.11
CA LYS A 47 -4.89 -11.52 21.53
C LYS A 47 -5.89 -10.40 21.34
N ARG A 48 -5.95 -9.44 22.28
CA ARG A 48 -6.83 -8.27 22.13
C ARG A 48 -6.41 -7.41 20.94
N GLU A 49 -5.11 -7.17 20.77
CA GLU A 49 -4.63 -6.40 19.61
C GLU A 49 -4.83 -7.15 18.30
N ALA A 50 -4.69 -8.48 18.26
CA ALA A 50 -5.02 -9.28 17.07
C ALA A 50 -6.48 -9.10 16.63
N ARG A 51 -7.43 -9.06 17.58
CA ARG A 51 -8.84 -8.76 17.26
C ARG A 51 -9.03 -7.32 16.76
N GLN A 52 -8.25 -6.37 17.25
CA GLN A 52 -8.26 -5.00 16.73
C GLN A 52 -7.70 -4.94 15.31
N LEU A 53 -6.65 -5.70 15.00
CA LEU A 53 -6.12 -5.85 13.65
C LEU A 53 -7.15 -6.43 12.68
N ASP A 54 -7.89 -7.48 13.07
CA ASP A 54 -9.00 -8.01 12.25
C ASP A 54 -10.07 -6.95 11.97
N SER A 55 -10.44 -6.16 12.99
CA SER A 55 -11.39 -5.06 12.86
C SER A 55 -10.89 -3.96 11.92
N LEU A 56 -9.62 -3.55 12.08
CA LEU A 56 -8.97 -2.57 11.22
C LEU A 56 -8.85 -3.07 9.78
N TYR A 57 -8.54 -4.34 9.57
CA TYR A 57 -8.54 -4.94 8.25
C TYR A 57 -9.92 -4.86 7.57
N GLY A 58 -10.99 -5.15 8.32
CA GLY A 58 -12.36 -4.94 7.85
C GLY A 58 -12.64 -3.47 7.46
N ARG A 59 -12.11 -2.50 8.22
CA ARG A 59 -12.18 -1.07 7.89
C ARG A 59 -11.38 -0.73 6.63
N ILE A 60 -10.18 -1.29 6.43
CA ILE A 60 -9.37 -1.11 5.22
C ILE A 60 -10.16 -1.56 3.99
N GLN A 61 -10.79 -2.74 4.03
CA GLN A 61 -11.56 -3.24 2.89
C GLN A 61 -12.76 -2.34 2.55
N LYS A 62 -13.43 -1.80 3.58
CA LYS A 62 -14.52 -0.83 3.39
C LYS A 62 -14.01 0.48 2.80
N ALA A 63 -12.92 1.05 3.34
CA ALA A 63 -12.31 2.27 2.82
C ALA A 63 -11.82 2.09 1.37
N ARG A 64 -11.24 0.94 1.04
CA ARG A 64 -10.84 0.59 -0.34
C ARG A 64 -12.03 0.53 -1.29
N THR A 65 -13.16 -0.02 -0.84
CA THR A 65 -14.41 -0.02 -1.61
C THR A 65 -14.91 1.41 -1.83
N LYS A 66 -14.91 2.27 -0.80
CA LYS A 66 -15.26 3.69 -0.94
C LYS A 66 -14.39 4.43 -1.95
N VAL A 67 -13.07 4.19 -1.95
CA VAL A 67 -12.17 4.76 -2.97
C VAL A 67 -12.57 4.30 -4.38
N LYS A 68 -12.85 3.00 -4.56
CA LYS A 68 -13.30 2.47 -5.86
C LYS A 68 -14.64 3.06 -6.30
N GLU A 69 -15.56 3.29 -5.37
CA GLU A 69 -16.86 3.91 -5.66
C GLU A 69 -16.69 5.39 -6.01
N ALA A 70 -15.91 6.14 -5.23
CA ALA A 70 -15.61 7.55 -5.49
C ALA A 70 -14.88 7.74 -6.83
N GLN A 71 -14.03 6.79 -7.23
CA GLN A 71 -13.41 6.76 -8.57
C GLN A 71 -14.44 6.56 -9.69
N LYS A 72 -15.52 5.82 -9.45
CA LYS A 72 -16.59 5.60 -10.43
C LYS A 72 -17.52 6.82 -10.53
N THR A 73 -17.77 7.48 -9.42
CA THR A 73 -18.53 8.74 -9.35
C THR A 73 -17.64 9.94 -9.65
N GLY A 74 -16.82 9.85 -10.71
CA GLY A 74 -15.97 10.95 -11.15
C GLY A 74 -16.75 12.26 -11.33
N PRO A 75 -16.07 13.37 -11.71
CA PRO A 75 -16.74 14.65 -11.87
C PRO A 75 -17.98 14.47 -12.76
N ASN A 76 -19.07 15.20 -12.49
CA ASN A 76 -20.32 15.11 -13.23
C ASN A 76 -20.10 15.69 -14.65
N ILE A 77 -19.40 14.91 -15.48
CA ILE A 77 -18.96 15.24 -16.81
C ILE A 77 -20.10 14.88 -17.75
N ASP A 78 -20.49 15.83 -18.59
CA ASP A 78 -21.34 15.53 -19.74
C ASP A 78 -20.51 14.71 -20.74
N TYR A 79 -20.63 13.39 -20.65
CA TYR A 79 -19.87 12.46 -21.49
C TYR A 79 -20.24 12.55 -22.97
N GLU A 80 -21.47 12.96 -23.30
CA GLU A 80 -21.87 13.16 -24.69
C GLU A 80 -21.13 14.37 -25.27
N ARG A 81 -21.10 15.48 -24.53
CA ARG A 81 -20.32 16.66 -24.89
C ARG A 81 -18.83 16.34 -24.96
N LEU A 82 -18.28 15.62 -23.97
CA LEU A 82 -16.87 15.25 -23.96
C LEU A 82 -16.51 14.37 -25.17
N ASN A 83 -17.36 13.42 -25.55
CA ASN A 83 -17.15 12.60 -26.74
C ASN A 83 -17.12 13.43 -28.03
N PHE A 84 -18.06 14.38 -28.17
CA PHE A 84 -18.06 15.29 -29.32
C PHE A 84 -16.79 16.14 -29.37
N VAL A 85 -16.41 16.74 -28.24
CA VAL A 85 -15.19 17.56 -28.14
C VAL A 85 -13.94 16.72 -28.38
N THR A 86 -13.88 15.47 -27.92
CA THR A 86 -12.74 14.56 -28.16
C THR A 86 -12.52 14.32 -29.65
N ARG A 87 -13.59 14.03 -30.41
CA ARG A 87 -13.50 13.88 -31.87
C ARG A 87 -13.04 15.17 -32.56
N ARG A 88 -13.51 16.33 -32.07
CA ARG A 88 -13.08 17.64 -32.59
C ARG A 88 -11.60 17.88 -32.31
N VAL A 89 -11.13 17.64 -31.09
CA VAL A 89 -9.73 17.80 -30.69
C VAL A 89 -8.84 16.85 -31.46
N GLU A 90 -9.25 15.60 -31.66
CA GLU A 90 -8.53 14.64 -32.52
C GLU A 90 -8.35 15.17 -33.95
N GLY A 91 -9.38 15.80 -34.52
CA GLY A 91 -9.27 16.53 -35.78
C GLY A 91 -8.30 17.71 -35.72
N LEU A 92 -8.39 18.55 -34.68
CA LEU A 92 -7.51 19.71 -34.50
C LEU A 92 -6.03 19.31 -34.34
N LEU A 93 -5.75 18.12 -33.78
CA LEU A 93 -4.37 17.63 -33.67
C LEU A 93 -3.67 17.62 -35.03
N SER A 94 -4.38 17.39 -36.14
CA SER A 94 -3.78 17.40 -37.48
C SER A 94 -3.22 18.75 -37.90
N ASP A 95 -3.75 19.83 -37.34
CA ASP A 95 -3.43 21.20 -37.74
C ASP A 95 -2.17 21.73 -37.02
N PHE A 96 -1.87 21.17 -35.85
CA PHE A 96 -0.64 21.45 -35.13
C PHE A 96 0.55 20.74 -35.78
N ARG A 97 1.51 21.53 -36.26
CA ARG A 97 2.80 21.05 -36.81
C ARG A 97 3.85 20.79 -35.72
N GLN A 98 3.75 21.51 -34.61
CA GLN A 98 4.72 21.51 -33.51
C GLN A 98 3.99 21.33 -32.18
N ILE A 99 4.61 20.63 -31.23
CA ILE A 99 4.03 20.37 -29.91
C ILE A 99 3.82 21.67 -29.12
N GLU A 100 4.68 22.67 -29.33
CA GLU A 100 4.60 23.98 -28.68
C GLU A 100 3.32 24.72 -29.08
N HIS A 101 2.85 24.56 -30.32
CA HIS A 101 1.58 25.14 -30.76
C HIS A 101 0.38 24.43 -30.13
N PHE A 102 0.45 23.10 -30.00
CA PHE A 102 -0.56 22.33 -29.28
C PHE A 102 -0.61 22.75 -27.79
N GLU A 103 0.56 22.89 -27.15
CA GLU A 103 0.66 23.30 -25.75
C GLU A 103 0.09 24.70 -25.52
N ALA A 104 0.39 25.65 -26.41
CA ALA A 104 -0.17 26.99 -26.36
C ALA A 104 -1.70 26.98 -26.48
N TRP A 105 -2.25 26.18 -27.39
CA TRP A 105 -3.69 25.97 -27.50
C TRP A 105 -4.27 25.36 -26.22
N TYR A 106 -3.69 24.26 -25.72
CA TYR A 106 -4.15 23.54 -24.53
C TYR A 106 -4.27 24.44 -23.30
N ARG A 107 -3.30 25.35 -23.09
CA ARG A 107 -3.33 26.33 -21.98
C ARG A 107 -4.49 27.33 -22.06
N SER A 108 -5.02 27.57 -23.26
CA SER A 108 -6.15 28.48 -23.51
C SER A 108 -7.48 27.76 -23.77
N ALA A 109 -7.45 26.43 -23.86
CA ALA A 109 -8.59 25.60 -24.21
C ALA A 109 -9.63 25.56 -23.08
N ASP A 110 -10.89 25.30 -23.44
CA ASP A 110 -11.95 25.15 -22.45
C ASP A 110 -11.79 23.84 -21.63
N PRO A 111 -12.45 23.69 -20.46
CA PRO A 111 -12.27 22.51 -19.63
C PRO A 111 -12.60 21.17 -20.32
N TYR A 112 -13.58 21.12 -21.23
CA TYR A 112 -13.91 19.91 -21.98
C TYR A 112 -12.85 19.61 -23.04
N GLU A 113 -12.28 20.64 -23.67
CA GLU A 113 -11.16 20.49 -24.60
C GLU A 113 -9.89 20.01 -23.91
N GLN A 114 -9.60 20.52 -22.71
CA GLN A 114 -8.48 20.06 -21.90
C GLN A 114 -8.66 18.59 -21.50
N MET A 115 -9.83 18.19 -21.02
CA MET A 115 -10.15 16.79 -20.70
C MET A 115 -10.07 15.87 -21.93
N ALA A 116 -10.53 16.34 -23.09
CA ALA A 116 -10.39 15.64 -24.36
C ALA A 116 -8.92 15.43 -24.73
N ALA A 117 -8.10 16.49 -24.67
CA ALA A 117 -6.67 16.42 -24.95
C ALA A 117 -5.92 15.47 -24.00
N GLN A 118 -6.24 15.50 -22.71
CA GLN A 118 -5.71 14.56 -21.71
C GLN A 118 -6.06 13.09 -22.02
N SER A 119 -7.26 12.85 -22.55
CA SER A 119 -7.70 11.51 -22.98
C SER A 119 -6.95 11.03 -24.23
N LEU A 120 -6.52 11.96 -25.09
CA LEU A 120 -5.77 11.70 -26.32
C LEU A 120 -4.23 11.69 -26.13
N ARG A 121 -3.74 11.76 -24.89
CA ARG A 121 -2.29 11.83 -24.58
C ARG A 121 -1.41 10.80 -25.30
N GLY A 122 -1.92 9.57 -25.49
CA GLY A 122 -1.22 8.52 -26.22
C GLY A 122 -1.03 8.87 -27.70
N GLN A 123 -2.07 9.41 -28.34
CA GLN A 123 -2.01 9.88 -29.72
C GLN A 123 -1.12 11.13 -29.86
N ILE A 124 -1.19 12.06 -28.91
CA ILE A 124 -0.34 13.26 -28.86
C ILE A 124 1.13 12.85 -28.78
N LYS A 125 1.48 11.92 -27.89
CA LYS A 125 2.83 11.37 -27.77
C LYS A 125 3.32 10.77 -29.09
N GLN A 126 2.48 9.95 -29.74
CA GLN A 126 2.82 9.31 -31.02
C GLN A 126 3.03 10.33 -32.13
N ARG A 127 2.14 11.31 -32.25
CA ARG A 127 2.18 12.32 -33.32
C ARG A 127 3.41 13.20 -33.26
N PHE A 128 3.73 13.71 -32.07
CA PHE A 128 4.87 14.61 -31.89
C PHE A 128 6.15 13.87 -31.47
N THR A 129 6.22 12.55 -31.71
CA THR A 129 7.41 11.76 -31.40
C THR A 129 8.64 12.36 -32.07
N GLY A 130 9.71 12.51 -31.29
CA GLY A 130 10.98 13.06 -31.77
C GLY A 130 11.07 14.59 -31.75
N GLN A 131 9.98 15.31 -31.43
CA GLN A 131 10.08 16.74 -31.15
C GLN A 131 10.65 16.97 -29.74
N ALA A 132 11.38 18.07 -29.58
CA ALA A 132 11.78 18.54 -28.26
C ALA A 132 10.52 18.84 -27.43
N HIS A 133 10.60 18.79 -26.10
CA HIS A 133 9.49 19.12 -25.20
C HIS A 133 8.27 18.18 -25.16
N THR A 134 8.09 17.25 -26.12
CA THR A 134 6.92 16.33 -26.13
C THR A 134 6.77 15.52 -24.84
N GLY A 135 7.87 15.01 -24.30
CA GLY A 135 7.85 14.26 -23.04
C GLY A 135 7.35 15.10 -21.86
N SER A 136 7.68 16.40 -21.83
CA SER A 136 7.24 17.32 -20.77
C SER A 136 5.75 17.63 -20.89
N VAL A 137 5.28 17.92 -22.10
CA VAL A 137 3.86 18.21 -22.36
C VAL A 137 2.99 17.00 -22.03
N VAL A 138 3.39 15.78 -22.41
CA VAL A 138 2.65 14.56 -22.06
C VAL A 138 2.61 14.34 -20.55
N LYS A 139 3.71 14.58 -19.82
CA LYS A 139 3.73 14.52 -18.35
C LYS A 139 2.77 15.54 -17.73
N GLN A 140 2.70 16.75 -18.29
CA GLN A 140 1.75 17.77 -17.84
C GLN A 140 0.31 17.30 -18.04
N LEU A 141 -0.03 16.75 -19.21
CA LEU A 141 -1.36 16.19 -19.48
C LEU A 141 -1.72 15.06 -18.50
N ASP A 142 -0.77 14.18 -18.17
CA ASP A 142 -0.98 13.12 -17.17
C ASP A 142 -1.27 13.71 -15.78
N SER A 143 -0.51 14.72 -15.36
CA SER A 143 -0.72 15.42 -14.08
C SER A 143 -2.07 16.12 -14.02
N ASP A 144 -2.44 16.83 -15.09
CA ASP A 144 -3.72 17.54 -15.17
C ASP A 144 -4.89 16.56 -15.22
N HIS A 145 -4.74 15.43 -15.91
CA HIS A 145 -5.75 14.36 -15.94
C HIS A 145 -5.99 13.77 -14.55
N GLN A 146 -4.90 13.50 -13.82
CA GLN A 146 -5.00 13.03 -12.44
C GLN A 146 -5.69 14.06 -11.54
N THR A 147 -5.38 15.34 -11.71
CA THR A 147 -5.99 16.45 -10.96
C THR A 147 -7.47 16.59 -11.28
N ALA A 148 -7.85 16.52 -12.56
CA ALA A 148 -9.24 16.62 -13.00
C ALA A 148 -10.11 15.46 -12.48
N GLN A 149 -9.50 14.31 -12.19
CA GLN A 149 -10.18 13.16 -11.57
C GLN A 149 -10.29 13.28 -10.04
N GLN A 150 -9.66 14.26 -9.40
CA GLN A 150 -9.79 14.46 -7.95
C GLN A 150 -11.11 15.16 -7.62
N THR A 151 -12.13 14.38 -7.25
CA THR A 151 -13.34 14.90 -6.61
C THR A 151 -13.13 15.05 -5.10
N PRO A 152 -13.86 15.95 -4.41
CA PRO A 152 -13.83 16.04 -2.95
C PRO A 152 -14.09 14.69 -2.27
N GLU A 153 -15.02 13.90 -2.82
CA GLU A 153 -15.37 12.57 -2.33
C GLU A 153 -14.20 11.59 -2.50
N LEU A 154 -13.48 11.65 -3.63
CA LEU A 154 -12.30 10.82 -3.86
C LEU A 154 -11.15 11.21 -2.93
N VAL A 155 -10.93 12.50 -2.71
CA VAL A 155 -9.93 13.01 -1.78
C VAL A 155 -10.25 12.54 -0.35
N GLN A 156 -11.50 12.69 0.08
CA GLN A 156 -11.95 12.24 1.40
C GLN A 156 -11.83 10.72 1.56
N ALA A 157 -12.24 9.94 0.55
CA ALA A 157 -12.14 8.48 0.58
C ALA A 157 -10.68 8.02 0.63
N LYS A 158 -9.77 8.68 -0.09
CA LYS A 158 -8.33 8.40 -0.04
C LYS A 158 -7.74 8.74 1.33
N ALA A 159 -8.10 9.89 1.91
CA ALA A 159 -7.65 10.27 3.25
C ALA A 159 -8.16 9.28 4.32
N GLU A 160 -9.42 8.84 4.24
CA GLU A 160 -9.96 7.81 5.14
C GLU A 160 -9.21 6.49 4.97
N PHE A 161 -8.94 6.06 3.74
CA PHE A 161 -8.15 4.86 3.48
C PHE A 161 -6.74 4.96 4.08
N GLU A 162 -6.03 6.06 3.84
CA GLU A 162 -4.68 6.30 4.35
C GLU A 162 -4.64 6.34 5.88
N GLN A 163 -5.63 6.95 6.53
CA GLN A 163 -5.74 6.97 7.98
C GLN A 163 -5.87 5.55 8.54
N VAL A 164 -6.80 4.74 8.01
CA VAL A 164 -7.04 3.38 8.50
C VAL A 164 -5.85 2.45 8.20
N ASP A 165 -5.22 2.63 7.05
CA ASP A 165 -3.99 1.91 6.68
C ASP A 165 -2.85 2.24 7.67
N ASN A 166 -2.64 3.51 8.00
CA ASN A 166 -1.65 3.91 9.01
C ASN A 166 -1.96 3.36 10.42
N GLU A 167 -3.22 3.40 10.84
CA GLU A 167 -3.67 2.77 12.11
C GLU A 167 -3.35 1.28 12.14
N PHE A 168 -3.65 0.55 11.06
CA PHE A 168 -3.38 -0.89 10.94
C PHE A 168 -1.87 -1.18 10.97
N ARG A 169 -1.07 -0.41 10.23
CA ARG A 169 0.39 -0.57 10.18
C ARG A 169 1.04 -0.39 11.54
N ASN A 170 0.69 0.68 12.26
CA ASN A 170 1.26 0.97 13.57
C ASN A 170 0.93 -0.16 14.56
N LEU A 171 -0.33 -0.59 14.59
CA LEU A 171 -0.75 -1.67 15.48
C LEU A 171 -0.07 -3.00 15.10
N TRP A 172 0.11 -3.27 13.81
CA TRP A 172 0.74 -4.50 13.34
C TRP A 172 2.20 -4.60 13.80
N VAL A 173 2.98 -3.52 13.63
CA VAL A 173 4.38 -3.47 14.06
C VAL A 173 4.48 -3.69 15.58
N GLU A 174 3.67 -2.99 16.36
CA GLU A 174 3.64 -3.14 17.82
C GLU A 174 3.22 -4.56 18.25
N ALA A 175 2.19 -5.10 17.62
CA ALA A 175 1.67 -6.43 17.92
C ALA A 175 2.66 -7.55 17.59
N ASN A 176 3.36 -7.42 16.46
CA ASN A 176 4.35 -8.41 16.02
C ASN A 176 5.61 -8.36 16.89
N GLN A 177 6.10 -7.16 17.22
CA GLN A 177 7.25 -7.01 18.13
C GLN A 177 6.96 -7.62 19.50
N ALA A 178 5.80 -7.29 20.09
CA ALA A 178 5.40 -7.86 21.36
C ALA A 178 5.19 -9.38 21.30
N ALA A 179 4.64 -9.90 20.21
CA ALA A 179 4.48 -11.34 20.01
C ALA A 179 5.84 -12.06 19.99
N LEU A 180 6.85 -11.52 19.29
CA LEU A 180 8.20 -12.08 19.28
C LEU A 180 8.82 -12.12 20.68
N GLU A 181 8.61 -11.07 21.48
CA GLU A 181 9.14 -10.96 22.84
C GLU A 181 8.46 -11.91 23.85
N VAL A 182 7.16 -12.17 23.69
CA VAL A 182 6.35 -13.01 24.59
C VAL A 182 6.41 -14.49 24.20
N PHE A 183 6.42 -14.80 22.90
CA PHE A 183 6.29 -16.16 22.37
C PHE A 183 7.59 -16.73 21.75
N GLY A 184 8.58 -15.90 21.42
CA GLY A 184 9.84 -16.31 20.77
C GLY A 184 9.78 -16.33 19.23
N GLU A 185 10.92 -16.64 18.59
CA GLU A 185 11.04 -16.71 17.13
C GLU A 185 10.09 -17.77 16.55
N LYS A 186 9.19 -17.31 15.67
CA LYS A 186 8.11 -18.07 15.00
C LYS A 186 6.92 -18.42 15.88
N SER A 187 6.31 -17.43 16.53
CA SER A 187 4.90 -17.57 16.85
C SER A 187 4.07 -17.43 15.57
N ASP A 188 3.38 -18.50 15.16
CA ASP A 188 2.35 -18.52 14.10
C ASP A 188 1.10 -17.68 14.47
N PHE A 189 1.26 -16.73 15.40
CA PHE A 189 0.20 -16.02 16.09
C PHE A 189 -0.71 -15.24 15.13
N PHE A 190 -0.17 -14.76 14.02
CA PHE A 190 -0.92 -14.08 12.96
C PHE A 190 -1.09 -14.93 11.68
N GLY A 191 -0.55 -16.15 11.66
CA GLY A 191 -0.55 -17.02 10.48
C GLY A 191 -1.91 -17.64 10.13
N GLN A 192 -2.90 -17.54 11.00
CA GLN A 192 -4.23 -18.14 10.78
C GLN A 192 -5.21 -17.23 10.02
N SER A 193 -4.91 -15.94 9.86
CA SER A 193 -5.72 -15.01 9.09
C SER A 193 -5.11 -14.86 7.70
N GLY A 194 -5.29 -15.86 6.82
CA GLY A 194 -4.66 -15.90 5.49
C GLY A 194 -4.84 -14.62 4.66
N ASP A 195 -5.93 -13.88 4.87
CA ASP A 195 -6.19 -12.59 4.24
C ASP A 195 -5.33 -11.45 4.79
N ILE A 196 -5.03 -11.43 6.09
CA ILE A 196 -4.12 -10.45 6.71
C ILE A 196 -2.69 -10.71 6.26
N VAL A 197 -2.24 -11.97 6.26
CA VAL A 197 -0.91 -12.36 5.77
C VAL A 197 -0.74 -12.00 4.30
N LYS A 198 -1.78 -12.20 3.48
CA LYS A 198 -1.77 -11.81 2.06
C LYS A 198 -1.72 -10.31 1.86
N TYR A 199 -2.53 -9.54 2.60
CA TYR A 199 -2.51 -8.08 2.57
C TYR A 199 -1.13 -7.53 2.96
N LEU A 200 -0.51 -8.10 4.00
CA LEU A 200 0.83 -7.73 4.45
C LEU A 200 1.93 -8.14 3.47
N SER A 201 1.79 -9.29 2.82
CA SER A 201 2.75 -9.73 1.79
C SER A 201 2.69 -8.79 0.59
N GLN A 202 1.50 -8.40 0.16
CA GLN A 202 1.29 -7.40 -0.89
C GLN A 202 1.80 -6.02 -0.50
N TRP A 203 1.61 -5.62 0.77
CA TRP A 203 2.22 -4.42 1.32
C TRP A 203 3.75 -4.48 1.33
N ASN A 204 4.34 -5.62 1.73
CA ASN A 204 5.78 -5.79 1.76
C ASN A 204 6.37 -5.70 0.35
N GLU A 205 5.70 -6.23 -0.68
CA GLU A 205 6.10 -6.07 -2.09
C GLU A 205 6.05 -4.59 -2.52
N ASP A 206 4.99 -3.86 -2.17
CA ASP A 206 4.86 -2.42 -2.47
C ASP A 206 5.88 -1.55 -1.70
N ALA A 207 6.22 -1.93 -0.45
CA ALA A 207 7.16 -1.23 0.41
C ALA A 207 8.63 -1.59 0.12
N THR A 208 8.94 -2.85 -0.21
CA THR A 208 10.29 -3.26 -0.65
C THR A 208 10.60 -2.78 -2.06
N GLY A 209 9.59 -2.61 -2.93
CA GLY A 209 9.73 -1.84 -4.18
C GLY A 209 10.14 -0.37 -3.96
N ALA A 210 9.85 0.21 -2.79
CA ALA A 210 10.23 1.57 -2.42
C ALA A 210 11.57 1.68 -1.65
N ILE A 211 12.08 0.58 -1.07
CA ILE A 211 13.34 0.58 -0.29
C ILE A 211 14.50 -0.07 -1.09
N PHE A 212 14.21 -0.93 -2.06
CA PHE A 212 15.20 -1.52 -2.96
C PHE A 212 14.70 -1.53 -4.39
N HIS A 213 14.70 -0.37 -5.07
CA HIS A 213 14.98 -0.24 -6.50
C HIS A 213 15.08 1.24 -6.87
N VAL A 214 16.29 1.79 -6.73
CA VAL A 214 16.81 2.67 -7.77
C VAL A 214 16.88 1.81 -9.03
N ASN A 215 16.27 2.29 -10.11
CA ASN A 215 16.43 1.88 -11.51
C ASN A 215 17.42 0.74 -11.78
N GLU A 216 16.92 -0.43 -12.18
CA GLU A 216 17.75 -1.39 -12.92
C GLU A 216 16.98 -2.32 -13.86
N LYS A 217 15.81 -1.90 -14.36
CA LYS A 217 15.13 -2.58 -15.49
C LYS A 217 14.58 -1.61 -16.54
N GLU A 218 15.45 -0.72 -17.00
CA GLU A 218 15.39 -0.21 -18.38
C GLU A 218 16.75 -0.50 -19.04
N ALA A 219 17.08 -1.78 -19.17
CA ALA A 219 18.05 -2.23 -20.15
C ALA A 219 17.63 -3.62 -20.67
N GLU A 220 17.38 -3.65 -21.97
CA GLU A 220 17.38 -4.82 -22.87
C GLU A 220 16.10 -5.66 -23.01
N THR A 221 15.32 -5.21 -23.99
CA THR A 221 14.59 -5.88 -25.09
C THR A 221 14.27 -7.40 -25.10
N PRO A 222 13.19 -7.79 -25.84
CA PRO A 222 12.48 -9.07 -25.71
C PRO A 222 12.90 -10.14 -26.72
N LYS A 223 12.71 -11.42 -26.35
CA LYS A 223 12.04 -12.52 -27.12
C LYS A 223 12.53 -13.90 -26.67
N SER A 224 11.60 -14.84 -26.47
CA SER A 224 11.51 -16.12 -27.20
C SER A 224 10.85 -17.23 -26.36
N ASN A 225 9.95 -17.95 -27.01
CA ASN A 225 9.18 -19.11 -26.54
C ASN A 225 10.05 -20.35 -26.27
N GLN A 226 9.38 -21.37 -25.65
CA GLN A 226 9.74 -22.80 -25.52
C GLN A 226 10.72 -23.11 -24.37
N GLN A 227 10.54 -24.07 -23.43
CA GLN A 227 9.89 -25.39 -23.37
C GLN A 227 9.65 -25.76 -21.88
N SER A 228 8.48 -26.31 -21.54
CA SER A 228 8.27 -27.70 -21.06
C SER A 228 8.98 -28.16 -19.77
N ALA A 229 8.16 -28.39 -18.74
CA ALA A 229 8.19 -29.49 -17.76
C ALA A 229 9.54 -30.06 -17.27
N GLU A 230 9.77 -30.00 -15.96
CA GLU A 230 10.18 -31.18 -15.20
C GLU A 230 9.90 -31.04 -13.69
N TYR A 231 9.18 -32.04 -13.18
CA TYR A 231 8.98 -32.32 -11.76
C TYR A 231 10.30 -32.83 -11.16
N ALA A 232 10.79 -32.22 -10.09
CA ALA A 232 11.68 -32.88 -9.15
C ALA A 232 11.53 -32.23 -7.77
N GLY A 233 10.88 -32.95 -6.85
CA GLY A 233 10.83 -32.57 -5.45
C GLY A 233 12.22 -32.59 -4.83
N THR A 234 12.49 -31.66 -3.92
CA THR A 234 13.56 -31.84 -2.94
C THR A 234 13.18 -31.09 -1.66
N LYS A 235 13.32 -31.82 -0.55
CA LYS A 235 13.01 -31.43 0.83
C LYS A 235 13.88 -30.24 1.25
N LEU A 236 13.27 -29.23 1.88
CA LEU A 236 13.98 -28.18 2.59
C LEU A 236 14.30 -28.66 4.01
N ASN A 237 15.57 -28.98 4.25
CA ASN A 237 16.17 -28.97 5.59
C ASN A 237 16.70 -27.56 5.85
N PHE A 238 16.31 -26.94 6.95
CA PHE A 238 16.99 -25.76 7.47
C PHE A 238 17.85 -26.18 8.67
N ALA A 239 19.15 -25.92 8.54
CA ALA A 239 20.10 -25.85 9.65
C ALA A 239 20.00 -24.48 10.31
#